data_AF-A0A2V2CA79-F1
#
_entry.id   AF-A0A2V2CA79-F1
#
_cell.length_a   1.000
_cell.length_b   1.000
_cell.length_c   1.000
_cell.angle_alpha   90.00
_cell.angle_beta   90.00
_cell.angle_gamma   90.00
#
_symmetry.space_group_name_H-M   'P 1'
#
loop_
_entity.id
_entity.type
_entity.pdbx_description
1 polymer ?
#
loop_
_entity_poly.entity_id
_entity_poly.type
_entity_poly.pdbx_seq_one_letter_code
_entity_poly.pdbx_strand_id
1 'polypeptide(L)'
;MFKKNYEIIQNAPAPISWDEYSRSSYDEYQSLLQKCGNDESAFQHFLERNPSFVPGAFELFGTSGHYPFTQSLISQPQLNGGLFTRIPDFIWLAQDSLFFTPVLIEIEKPNKRTFTASGTQSAEFTQALGQITEWKAILSEPENVLQFYKCFDIPDWIRKKTFAPQYGLIYGRRSEFESDPLVLKKRAQLVPADVMLISFDRLHPDPKGDDLLCSTLCHGKYTVKTIPPTYRYSPATADNFSVVTGFDIAIPFMEKVSDERKDFLASRYACWKEYGQITSKGILCPSDRE
;
A
#
# COMPACT_ATOMS: atom_id res chain seq x y z
N MET A 1 37.20 12.82 9.71
CA MET A 1 36.00 13.50 10.22
C MET A 1 34.82 13.01 9.38
N PHE A 2 33.95 12.18 9.94
CA PHE A 2 32.79 11.67 9.22
C PHE A 2 31.78 12.81 9.06
N LYS A 3 31.32 13.09 7.84
CA LYS A 3 30.39 14.18 7.51
C LYS A 3 29.08 13.61 6.94
N LYS A 4 27.98 14.34 7.14
CA LYS A 4 26.71 14.09 6.42
C LYS A 4 26.88 14.57 4.98
N ASN A 5 26.36 13.80 4.02
CA ASN A 5 26.37 14.15 2.60
C ASN A 5 25.02 14.69 2.11
N TYR A 6 24.15 15.07 3.05
CA TYR A 6 22.84 15.68 2.81
C TYR A 6 22.67 16.87 3.74
N GLU A 7 21.75 17.76 3.37
CA GLU A 7 21.37 18.93 4.14
C GLU A 7 19.88 18.86 4.47
N ILE A 8 19.52 19.05 5.74
CA ILE A 8 18.13 19.22 6.17
C ILE A 8 17.88 20.71 6.34
N ILE A 9 16.95 21.26 5.57
CA ILE A 9 16.59 22.68 5.64
C ILE A 9 15.87 22.95 6.95
N GLN A 10 16.50 23.78 7.79
CA GLN A 10 15.89 24.24 9.03
C GLN A 10 14.71 25.17 8.71
N ASN A 11 13.57 24.97 9.38
CA ASN A 11 12.34 25.73 9.16
C ASN A 11 11.74 25.59 7.74
N ALA A 12 11.87 24.42 7.11
CA ALA A 12 11.11 24.10 5.91
C ALA A 12 9.59 24.29 6.15
N PRO A 13 8.80 24.67 5.13
CA PRO A 13 7.35 24.65 5.23
C PRO A 13 6.90 23.28 5.74
N ALA A 14 6.12 23.23 6.82
CA ALA A 14 5.78 21.97 7.46
C ALA A 14 4.76 21.18 6.61
N PRO A 15 4.84 19.85 6.55
CA PRO A 15 3.72 19.05 6.07
C PRO A 15 2.56 19.12 7.07
N ILE A 16 1.38 18.63 6.67
CA ILE A 16 0.29 18.41 7.63
C ILE A 16 0.79 17.51 8.78
N SER A 17 0.38 17.80 10.01
CA SER A 17 0.73 16.95 11.15
C SER A 17 0.03 15.59 11.04
N TRP A 18 0.65 14.54 11.60
CA TRP A 18 0.02 13.21 11.62
C TRP A 18 -1.35 13.23 12.30
N ASP A 19 -1.49 13.93 13.43
CA ASP A 19 -2.75 14.00 14.17
C ASP A 19 -3.86 14.66 13.35
N GLU A 20 -3.53 15.74 12.63
CA GLU A 20 -4.46 16.43 11.76
C GLU A 20 -4.82 15.60 10.51
N TYR A 21 -3.84 14.95 9.89
CA TYR A 21 -4.06 14.04 8.78
C TYR A 21 -4.93 12.84 9.19
N SER A 22 -4.55 12.15 10.26
CA SER A 22 -5.24 10.97 10.77
C SER A 22 -6.70 11.29 11.09
N ARG A 23 -6.97 12.39 11.80
CA ARG A 23 -8.34 12.84 12.09
C ARG A 23 -9.11 13.19 10.83
N SER A 24 -8.58 14.09 9.99
CA SER A 24 -9.33 14.61 8.83
C SER A 24 -9.55 13.57 7.73
N SER A 25 -8.58 12.68 7.49
CA SER A 25 -8.72 11.56 6.53
C SER A 25 -9.67 10.50 7.05
N TYR A 26 -9.69 10.22 8.36
CA TYR A 26 -10.66 9.30 8.94
C TYR A 26 -12.09 9.86 8.90
N ASP A 27 -12.29 11.17 9.14
CA ASP A 27 -13.59 11.83 8.97
C ASP A 27 -14.08 11.73 7.51
N GLU A 28 -13.19 11.96 6.53
CA GLU A 28 -13.48 11.77 5.10
C GLU A 28 -13.87 10.31 4.81
N TYR A 29 -13.10 9.35 5.33
CA TYR A 29 -13.36 7.92 5.18
C TYR A 29 -14.73 7.50 5.75
N GLN A 30 -15.09 7.99 6.94
CA GLN A 30 -16.41 7.71 7.52
C GLN A 30 -17.53 8.32 6.68
N SER A 31 -17.34 9.53 6.13
CA SER A 31 -18.31 10.12 5.20
C SER A 31 -18.47 9.29 3.93
N LEU A 32 -17.36 8.79 3.39
CA LEU A 32 -17.33 7.92 2.22
C LEU A 32 -18.08 6.61 2.47
N LEU A 33 -17.86 5.99 3.62
CA LEU A 33 -18.58 4.78 4.03
C LEU A 33 -20.09 4.97 4.12
N GLN A 34 -20.55 6.13 4.58
CA GLN A 34 -21.97 6.43 4.70
C GLN A 34 -22.64 6.75 3.35
N LYS A 35 -21.94 7.47 2.47
CA LYS A 35 -22.52 8.04 1.24
C LYS A 35 -22.28 7.20 0.00
N CYS A 36 -21.17 6.47 -0.04
CA CYS A 36 -20.66 5.84 -1.26
C CYS A 36 -20.51 4.31 -1.13
N GLY A 37 -21.16 3.65 -0.16
CA GLY A 37 -20.96 2.22 0.13
C GLY A 37 -21.21 1.22 -1.02
N ASN A 38 -21.74 1.66 -2.16
CA ASN A 38 -21.92 0.85 -3.38
C ASN A 38 -20.95 1.22 -4.51
N ASP A 39 -20.09 2.22 -4.32
CA ASP A 39 -19.14 2.74 -5.30
C ASP A 39 -17.72 2.36 -4.90
N GLU A 40 -17.27 1.23 -5.43
CA GLU A 40 -15.93 0.68 -5.21
C GLU A 40 -14.83 1.63 -5.70
N SER A 41 -15.06 2.33 -6.81
CA SER A 41 -14.10 3.27 -7.39
C SER A 41 -13.78 4.42 -6.45
N ALA A 42 -14.79 4.87 -5.69
CA ALA A 42 -14.60 5.91 -4.69
C ALA A 42 -13.68 5.45 -3.54
N PHE A 43 -13.75 4.17 -3.14
CA PHE A 43 -12.82 3.58 -2.17
C PHE A 43 -11.43 3.36 -2.76
N GLN A 44 -11.33 2.89 -4.01
CA GLN A 44 -10.06 2.78 -4.71
C GLN A 44 -9.31 4.12 -4.69
N HIS A 45 -9.95 5.20 -5.14
CA HIS A 45 -9.35 6.53 -5.18
C HIS A 45 -9.02 7.09 -3.80
N PHE A 46 -9.84 6.79 -2.78
CA PHE A 46 -9.52 7.19 -1.41
C PHE A 46 -8.26 6.50 -0.90
N LEU A 47 -8.15 5.17 -1.08
CA LEU A 47 -7.01 4.37 -0.62
C LEU A 47 -5.73 4.69 -1.40
N GLU A 48 -5.83 4.98 -2.70
CA GLU A 48 -4.73 5.49 -3.50
C GLU A 48 -4.19 6.82 -2.97
N ARG A 49 -5.06 7.75 -2.55
CA ARG A 49 -4.63 9.03 -1.94
C ARG A 49 -4.16 8.88 -0.50
N ASN A 50 -4.53 7.79 0.17
CA ASN A 50 -4.22 7.53 1.57
C ASN A 50 -3.65 6.12 1.79
N PRO A 51 -2.44 5.81 1.27
CA PRO A 51 -1.86 4.47 1.37
C PRO A 51 -1.75 3.94 2.81
N SER A 52 -1.65 4.83 3.80
CA SER A 52 -1.64 4.49 5.24
C SER A 52 -2.89 3.73 5.72
N PHE A 53 -4.00 3.78 4.97
CA PHE A 53 -5.21 2.99 5.26
C PHE A 53 -5.14 1.56 4.72
N VAL A 54 -4.26 1.27 3.76
CA VAL A 54 -4.17 -0.05 3.16
C VAL A 54 -3.25 -0.93 3.99
N PRO A 55 -3.77 -2.02 4.59
CA PRO A 55 -2.99 -2.89 5.46
C PRO A 55 -1.93 -3.64 4.67
N GLY A 56 -0.88 -4.09 5.37
CA GLY A 56 0.11 -5.01 4.82
C GLY A 56 1.39 -4.37 4.29
N ALA A 57 1.57 -3.04 4.39
CA ALA A 57 2.85 -2.40 4.08
C ALA A 57 4.04 -3.02 4.86
N PHE A 58 3.76 -3.47 6.09
CA PHE A 58 4.71 -4.12 6.98
C PHE A 58 4.34 -5.59 7.28
N GLU A 59 3.71 -6.24 6.31
CA GLU A 59 3.08 -7.58 6.39
C GLU A 59 1.67 -7.60 7.02
N LEU A 60 0.82 -8.53 6.58
CA LEU A 60 -0.50 -8.82 7.16
C LEU A 60 -0.39 -9.81 8.34
N PHE A 61 0.46 -10.82 8.17
CA PHE A 61 0.74 -11.83 9.18
C PHE A 61 2.17 -11.63 9.68
N GLY A 62 2.31 -11.17 10.92
CA GLY A 62 3.59 -10.77 11.49
C GLY A 62 3.72 -9.25 11.62
N THR A 63 4.94 -8.77 11.83
CA THR A 63 5.25 -7.33 11.78
C THR A 63 6.70 -7.16 11.39
N SER A 64 6.94 -6.66 10.18
CA SER A 64 8.26 -6.22 9.75
C SER A 64 8.54 -4.80 10.23
N GLY A 65 9.80 -4.53 10.60
CA GLY A 65 10.30 -3.17 10.80
C GLY A 65 10.83 -2.53 9.51
N HIS A 66 10.88 -3.29 8.41
CA HIS A 66 11.41 -2.82 7.13
C HIS A 66 10.30 -2.23 6.27
N TYR A 67 10.61 -1.12 5.62
CA TYR A 67 9.76 -0.56 4.58
C TYR A 67 9.58 -1.55 3.41
N PRO A 68 8.42 -1.51 2.72
CA PRO A 68 8.26 -2.16 1.42
C PRO A 68 9.36 -1.72 0.45
N PHE A 69 9.75 -2.60 -0.47
CA PHE A 69 10.86 -2.34 -1.42
C PHE A 69 10.73 -1.00 -2.16
N THR A 70 9.54 -0.68 -2.68
CA THR A 70 9.23 0.55 -3.42
C THR A 70 8.75 1.70 -2.54
N GLN A 71 8.64 1.48 -1.22
CA GLN A 71 7.99 2.40 -0.27
C GLN A 71 6.66 2.95 -0.80
N SER A 72 5.95 2.14 -1.57
CA SER A 72 4.80 2.58 -2.32
C SER A 72 3.78 1.47 -2.47
N LEU A 73 2.52 1.86 -2.31
CA LEU A 73 1.35 1.06 -2.66
C LEU A 73 1.25 1.00 -4.17
N ILE A 74 1.31 -0.20 -4.73
CA ILE A 74 1.18 -0.38 -6.18
C ILE A 74 -0.30 -0.59 -6.47
N SER A 75 -0.93 0.37 -7.12
CA SER A 75 -2.34 0.29 -7.53
C SER A 75 -2.50 -0.47 -8.83
N GLN A 76 -3.43 -1.41 -8.83
CA GLN A 76 -3.88 -2.18 -9.99
C GLN A 76 -2.76 -2.77 -10.86
N PRO A 77 -1.70 -3.39 -10.29
CA PRO A 77 -0.65 -3.99 -11.09
C PRO A 77 -1.14 -5.28 -11.77
N GLN A 78 -0.67 -5.51 -12.99
CA GLN A 78 -0.98 -6.74 -13.71
C GLN A 78 -0.15 -7.93 -13.18
N LEU A 79 -0.83 -8.99 -12.77
CA LEU A 79 -0.27 -10.29 -12.42
C LEU A 79 -0.46 -11.26 -13.59
N ASN A 80 0.64 -11.66 -14.24
CA ASN A 80 0.62 -12.55 -15.39
C ASN A 80 0.84 -14.00 -14.93
N GLY A 81 -0.16 -14.86 -15.09
CA GLY A 81 -0.11 -16.27 -14.72
C GLY A 81 -0.14 -17.26 -15.88
N GLY A 82 0.26 -16.82 -17.07
CA GLY A 82 0.18 -17.62 -18.30
C GLY A 82 -1.27 -17.76 -18.80
N LEU A 83 -2.04 -18.70 -18.22
CA LEU A 83 -3.42 -19.01 -18.64
C LEU A 83 -4.42 -17.91 -18.30
N PHE A 84 -4.19 -17.18 -17.21
CA PHE A 84 -5.05 -16.07 -16.80
C PHE A 84 -4.22 -14.91 -16.24
N THR A 85 -4.67 -13.71 -16.59
CA THR A 85 -4.14 -12.45 -16.08
C THR A 85 -5.10 -11.93 -15.02
N ARG A 86 -4.53 -11.44 -13.92
CA ARG A 86 -5.30 -10.79 -12.85
C ARG A 86 -4.73 -9.42 -12.52
N ILE A 87 -5.57 -8.57 -11.96
CA ILE A 87 -5.23 -7.21 -11.57
C ILE A 87 -5.72 -7.07 -10.13
N PRO A 88 -4.88 -7.36 -9.11
CA PRO A 88 -5.23 -7.05 -7.74
C PRO A 88 -5.43 -5.55 -7.58
N ASP A 89 -6.35 -5.11 -6.74
CA ASP A 89 -6.54 -3.67 -6.50
C ASP A 89 -5.27 -3.00 -5.98
N PHE A 90 -4.54 -3.71 -5.11
CA PHE A 90 -3.31 -3.22 -4.54
C PHE A 90 -2.27 -4.32 -4.28
N ILE A 91 -1.00 -3.93 -4.38
CA ILE A 91 0.13 -4.75 -3.91
C ILE A 91 1.10 -3.90 -3.09
N TRP A 92 1.49 -4.44 -1.93
CA TRP A 92 2.72 -4.04 -1.24
C TRP A 92 3.84 -5.03 -1.53
N LEU A 93 5.05 -4.53 -1.75
CA LEU A 93 6.25 -5.35 -1.85
C LEU A 93 6.95 -5.42 -0.49
N ALA A 94 6.26 -5.94 0.52
CA ALA A 94 6.78 -6.06 1.87
C ALA A 94 7.95 -7.06 1.93
N GLN A 95 8.79 -6.90 2.93
CA GLN A 95 10.00 -7.70 3.11
C GLN A 95 10.51 -7.61 4.54
N ASP A 96 11.36 -8.56 4.91
CA ASP A 96 12.24 -8.46 6.06
C ASP A 96 13.64 -8.99 5.72
N SER A 97 14.46 -9.33 6.71
CA SER A 97 15.81 -9.85 6.47
C SER A 97 15.85 -11.22 5.76
N LEU A 98 14.79 -12.03 5.87
CA LEU A 98 14.72 -13.42 5.39
C LEU A 98 13.68 -13.62 4.27
N PHE A 99 12.61 -12.86 4.29
CA PHE A 99 11.43 -13.03 3.46
C PHE A 99 11.22 -11.84 2.51
N PHE A 100 10.78 -12.18 1.31
CA PHE A 100 10.13 -11.26 0.39
C PHE A 100 8.66 -11.63 0.32
N THR A 101 7.82 -10.71 0.79
CA THR A 101 6.41 -10.95 1.13
C THR A 101 5.53 -10.01 0.30
N PRO A 102 5.30 -10.28 -1.01
CA PRO A 102 4.29 -9.53 -1.73
C PRO A 102 2.93 -9.70 -1.06
N VAL A 103 2.33 -8.59 -0.64
CA VAL A 103 1.00 -8.57 -0.04
C VAL A 103 0.02 -8.10 -1.09
N LEU A 104 -0.86 -9.00 -1.53
CA LEU A 104 -1.91 -8.72 -2.51
C LEU A 104 -3.20 -8.42 -1.75
N ILE A 105 -3.84 -7.30 -2.08
CA ILE A 105 -5.09 -6.86 -1.45
C ILE A 105 -6.15 -6.71 -2.53
N GLU A 106 -7.30 -7.37 -2.31
CA GLU A 106 -8.55 -7.10 -3.02
C GLU A 106 -9.43 -6.21 -2.15
N ILE A 107 -10.08 -5.22 -2.75
CA ILE A 107 -11.19 -4.48 -2.14
C ILE A 107 -12.49 -4.80 -2.85
N GLU A 108 -13.57 -4.76 -2.08
CA GLU A 108 -14.92 -4.95 -2.60
C GLU A 108 -15.82 -3.80 -2.12
N LYS A 109 -17.08 -3.74 -2.53
CA LYS A 109 -17.98 -2.69 -2.02
C LYS A 109 -18.28 -2.87 -0.53
N PRO A 110 -18.30 -1.81 0.29
CA PRO A 110 -18.70 -1.94 1.70
C PRO A 110 -20.10 -2.56 1.88
N ASN A 111 -21.04 -2.26 0.99
CA ASN A 111 -22.40 -2.77 1.10
C ASN A 111 -22.57 -4.20 0.54
N LYS A 112 -21.54 -4.80 -0.07
CA LYS A 112 -21.58 -6.21 -0.46
C LYS A 112 -21.75 -7.07 0.78
N ARG A 113 -22.66 -8.04 0.68
CA ARG A 113 -23.02 -8.90 1.81
C ARG A 113 -22.23 -10.21 1.77
N THR A 114 -21.85 -10.69 2.94
CA THR A 114 -21.27 -12.03 3.12
C THR A 114 -22.37 -13.09 3.00
N PHE A 115 -23.56 -12.79 3.51
CA PHE A 115 -24.67 -13.74 3.59
C PHE A 115 -25.92 -13.26 2.83
N THR A 116 -26.65 -14.21 2.27
CA THR A 116 -27.99 -14.01 1.71
C THR A 116 -29.02 -13.84 2.82
N ALA A 117 -30.25 -13.45 2.47
CA ALA A 117 -31.36 -13.37 3.42
C ALA A 117 -31.70 -14.73 4.08
N SER A 118 -31.37 -15.85 3.44
CA SER A 118 -31.54 -17.20 4.02
C SER A 118 -30.33 -17.64 4.87
N GLY A 119 -29.36 -16.76 5.09
CA GLY A 119 -28.16 -17.03 5.87
C GLY A 119 -27.12 -17.91 5.17
N THR A 120 -27.26 -18.18 3.87
CA THR A 120 -26.24 -18.88 3.09
C THR A 120 -25.16 -17.91 2.61
N GLN A 121 -23.98 -18.41 2.26
CA GLN A 121 -22.92 -17.59 1.67
C GLN A 121 -23.41 -16.96 0.36
N SER A 122 -23.10 -15.66 0.14
CA SER A 122 -23.45 -14.96 -1.09
C SER A 122 -22.53 -15.34 -2.25
N ALA A 123 -23.03 -15.27 -3.48
CA ALA A 123 -22.22 -15.49 -4.68
C ALA A 123 -21.09 -14.45 -4.81
N GLU A 124 -21.34 -13.20 -4.41
CA GLU A 124 -20.36 -12.12 -4.41
C GLU A 124 -19.17 -12.44 -3.50
N PHE A 125 -19.43 -12.95 -2.28
CA PHE A 125 -18.35 -13.30 -1.36
C PHE A 125 -17.56 -14.51 -1.85
N THR A 126 -18.25 -15.51 -2.44
CA THR A 126 -17.58 -16.63 -3.11
C THR A 126 -16.68 -16.16 -4.24
N GLN A 127 -17.14 -15.21 -5.07
CA GLN A 127 -16.36 -14.67 -6.17
C GLN A 127 -15.11 -13.93 -5.66
N ALA A 128 -15.24 -13.10 -4.63
CA ALA A 128 -14.13 -12.37 -4.03
C ALA A 128 -13.03 -13.32 -3.48
N LEU A 129 -13.43 -14.40 -2.77
CA LEU A 129 -12.49 -15.44 -2.34
C LEU A 129 -11.90 -16.23 -3.52
N GLY A 130 -12.67 -16.38 -4.60
CA GLY A 130 -12.21 -16.96 -5.86
C GLY A 130 -11.04 -16.18 -6.46
N GLN A 131 -11.10 -14.85 -6.49
CA GLN A 131 -10.01 -14.01 -6.99
C GLN A 131 -8.70 -14.24 -6.24
N ILE A 132 -8.76 -14.34 -4.91
CA ILE A 132 -7.59 -14.64 -4.08
C ILE A 132 -7.03 -16.03 -4.38
N THR A 133 -7.92 -17.00 -4.57
CA THR A 133 -7.53 -18.38 -4.92
C THR A 133 -6.80 -18.42 -6.27
N GLU A 134 -7.22 -17.61 -7.23
CA GLU A 134 -6.55 -17.48 -8.52
C GLU A 134 -5.16 -16.86 -8.36
N TRP A 135 -4.98 -15.84 -7.52
CA TRP A 135 -3.64 -15.29 -7.25
C TRP A 135 -2.71 -16.30 -6.59
N LYS A 136 -3.23 -17.10 -5.66
CA LYS A 136 -2.49 -18.21 -5.05
C LYS A 136 -2.04 -19.22 -6.10
N ALA A 137 -2.95 -19.61 -6.99
CA ALA A 137 -2.63 -20.53 -8.08
C ALA A 137 -1.59 -19.93 -9.06
N ILE A 138 -1.63 -18.62 -9.31
CA ILE A 138 -0.59 -17.98 -10.13
C ILE A 138 0.75 -18.05 -9.42
N LEU A 139 0.81 -17.64 -8.15
CA LEU A 139 2.05 -17.48 -7.39
C LEU A 139 2.59 -18.79 -6.78
N SER A 140 1.88 -19.91 -6.91
CA SER A 140 2.39 -21.24 -6.55
C SER A 140 3.33 -21.83 -7.59
N GLU A 141 3.24 -21.37 -8.84
CA GLU A 141 4.07 -21.85 -9.95
C GLU A 141 5.41 -21.10 -10.01
N PRO A 142 6.57 -21.78 -9.94
CA PRO A 142 7.88 -21.13 -9.97
C PRO A 142 8.11 -20.24 -11.20
N GLU A 143 7.63 -20.64 -12.37
CA GLU A 143 7.74 -19.86 -13.61
C GLU A 143 7.01 -18.52 -13.52
N ASN A 144 5.84 -18.50 -12.86
CA ASN A 144 5.07 -17.29 -12.64
C ASN A 144 5.71 -16.39 -11.58
N VAL A 145 6.37 -16.96 -10.56
CA VAL A 145 7.18 -16.19 -9.61
C VAL A 145 8.36 -15.51 -10.32
N LEU A 146 9.05 -16.23 -11.22
CA LEU A 146 10.09 -15.63 -12.06
C LEU A 146 9.53 -14.51 -12.96
N GLN A 147 8.33 -14.69 -13.49
CA GLN A 147 7.66 -13.67 -14.28
C GLN A 147 7.26 -12.46 -13.43
N PHE A 148 6.79 -12.67 -12.20
CA PHE A 148 6.52 -11.61 -11.22
C PHE A 148 7.78 -10.78 -10.98
N TYR A 149 8.93 -11.43 -10.71
CA TYR A 149 10.20 -10.71 -10.51
C TYR A 149 10.62 -9.86 -11.71
N LYS A 150 10.33 -10.30 -12.94
CA LYS A 150 10.62 -9.53 -14.15
C LYS A 150 9.63 -8.37 -14.32
N CYS A 151 8.33 -8.61 -14.19
CA CYS A 151 7.29 -7.61 -14.37
C CYS A 151 7.34 -6.49 -13.34
N PHE A 152 7.79 -6.80 -12.12
CA PHE A 152 7.96 -5.86 -11.02
C PHE A 152 9.42 -5.39 -10.87
N ASP A 153 10.31 -5.69 -11.83
CA ASP A 153 11.73 -5.29 -11.78
C ASP A 153 12.41 -5.53 -10.41
N ILE A 154 12.12 -6.69 -9.79
CA ILE A 154 12.62 -7.01 -8.46
C ILE A 154 14.13 -7.27 -8.55
N PRO A 155 14.99 -6.63 -7.75
CA PRO A 155 16.43 -6.82 -7.82
C PRO A 155 16.89 -8.15 -7.21
N ASP A 156 18.04 -8.67 -7.67
CA ASP A 156 18.55 -9.99 -7.29
C ASP A 156 18.74 -10.18 -5.78
N TRP A 157 19.08 -9.13 -5.03
CA TRP A 157 19.24 -9.22 -3.58
C TRP A 157 17.91 -9.47 -2.84
N ILE A 158 16.77 -9.04 -3.41
CA ILE A 158 15.44 -9.42 -2.92
C ILE A 158 15.09 -10.83 -3.36
N ARG A 159 15.39 -11.19 -4.61
CA ARG A 159 15.10 -12.54 -5.16
C ARG A 159 15.80 -13.68 -4.41
N LYS A 160 16.88 -13.38 -3.66
CA LYS A 160 17.56 -14.34 -2.79
C LYS A 160 16.80 -14.67 -1.50
N LYS A 161 15.80 -13.87 -1.13
CA LYS A 161 14.96 -14.09 0.05
C LYS A 161 13.92 -15.15 -0.24
N THR A 162 13.36 -15.72 0.83
CA THR A 162 12.24 -16.66 0.71
C THR A 162 11.00 -15.93 0.22
N PHE A 163 10.45 -16.35 -0.92
CA PHE A 163 9.20 -15.81 -1.45
C PHE A 163 8.00 -16.33 -0.66
N ALA A 164 7.26 -15.43 -0.02
CA ALA A 164 6.15 -15.78 0.88
C ALA A 164 4.98 -14.80 0.70
N PRO A 165 4.18 -14.91 -0.37
CA PRO A 165 3.09 -13.96 -0.61
C PRO A 165 2.01 -14.05 0.47
N GLN A 166 1.37 -12.93 0.77
CA GLN A 166 0.24 -12.83 1.69
C GLN A 166 -0.96 -12.20 0.99
N TYR A 167 -2.16 -12.51 1.48
CA TYR A 167 -3.41 -12.18 0.80
C TYR A 167 -4.40 -11.54 1.76
N GLY A 168 -4.90 -10.36 1.39
CA GLY A 168 -5.93 -9.65 2.14
C GLY A 168 -7.17 -9.40 1.29
N LEU A 169 -8.33 -9.45 1.95
CA LEU A 169 -9.62 -9.11 1.36
C LEU A 169 -10.32 -8.07 2.24
N ILE A 170 -10.55 -6.89 1.68
CA ILE A 170 -11.33 -5.83 2.33
C ILE A 170 -12.77 -5.94 1.82
N TYR A 171 -13.67 -6.49 2.62
CA TYR A 171 -15.02 -6.87 2.19
C TYR A 171 -16.06 -6.59 3.24
N GLY A 172 -17.13 -5.92 2.80
CA GLY A 172 -18.34 -5.74 3.58
C GLY A 172 -18.18 -4.84 4.80
N ARG A 173 -19.31 -4.60 5.46
CA ARG A 173 -19.40 -3.85 6.72
C ARG A 173 -19.54 -4.79 7.91
N ARG A 174 -18.96 -4.44 9.05
CA ARG A 174 -19.05 -5.26 10.27
C ARG A 174 -20.46 -5.35 10.85
N SER A 175 -21.30 -4.36 10.56
CA SER A 175 -22.69 -4.31 11.01
C SER A 175 -23.54 -5.47 10.49
N GLU A 176 -23.10 -6.22 9.47
CA GLU A 176 -23.78 -7.44 9.00
C GLU A 176 -23.73 -8.56 10.04
N PHE A 177 -22.69 -8.64 10.88
CA PHE A 177 -22.43 -9.81 11.73
C PHE A 177 -22.01 -9.46 13.16
N GLU A 178 -21.75 -8.20 13.51
CA GLU A 178 -21.27 -7.82 14.85
C GLU A 178 -22.29 -8.09 15.96
N SER A 179 -23.59 -8.13 15.63
CA SER A 179 -24.68 -8.38 16.57
C SER A 179 -25.02 -9.86 16.75
N ASP A 180 -24.52 -10.76 15.89
CA ASP A 180 -24.81 -12.20 15.94
C ASP A 180 -23.52 -13.03 15.99
N PRO A 181 -23.17 -13.59 17.18
CA PRO A 181 -21.97 -14.41 17.35
C PRO A 181 -21.91 -15.66 16.46
N LEU A 182 -23.05 -16.25 16.07
CA LEU A 182 -23.08 -17.43 15.22
C LEU A 182 -22.75 -17.06 13.78
N VAL A 183 -23.28 -15.93 13.29
CA VAL A 183 -22.97 -15.39 11.96
C VAL A 183 -21.49 -14.99 11.87
N LEU A 184 -20.95 -14.34 12.91
CA LEU A 184 -19.53 -14.02 13.01
C LEU A 184 -18.66 -15.29 12.93
N LYS A 185 -18.99 -16.33 13.72
CA LYS A 185 -18.27 -17.62 13.67
C LYS A 185 -18.36 -18.27 12.31
N LYS A 186 -19.55 -18.28 11.69
CA LYS A 186 -19.74 -18.80 10.34
C LYS A 186 -18.86 -18.07 9.34
N ARG A 187 -18.81 -16.74 9.38
CA ARG A 187 -17.96 -15.91 8.53
C ARG A 187 -16.50 -16.30 8.67
N ALA A 188 -16.02 -16.49 9.90
CA ALA A 188 -14.64 -16.91 10.15
C ALA A 188 -14.32 -18.30 9.56
N GLN A 189 -15.27 -19.24 9.56
CA GLN A 189 -15.08 -20.57 8.98
C GLN A 189 -15.07 -20.60 7.44
N LEU A 190 -15.61 -19.57 6.78
CA LEU A 190 -15.60 -19.47 5.31
C LEU A 190 -14.28 -18.94 4.75
N VAL A 191 -13.46 -18.30 5.57
CA VAL A 191 -12.21 -17.67 5.14
C VAL A 191 -11.06 -18.68 5.27
N PRO A 192 -10.25 -18.88 4.22
CA PRO A 192 -9.04 -19.68 4.33
C PRO A 192 -8.08 -19.12 5.38
N ALA A 193 -7.37 -19.99 6.11
CA ALA A 193 -6.54 -19.61 7.27
C ALA A 193 -5.37 -18.64 6.92
N ASP A 194 -4.96 -18.61 5.66
CA ASP A 194 -3.88 -17.80 5.09
C ASP A 194 -4.41 -16.54 4.34
N VAL A 195 -5.67 -16.16 4.58
CA VAL A 195 -6.29 -14.94 4.03
C VAL A 195 -6.75 -14.03 5.16
N MET A 196 -6.30 -12.78 5.13
CA MET A 196 -6.74 -11.76 6.09
C MET A 196 -8.04 -11.11 5.59
N LEU A 197 -9.18 -11.48 6.17
CA LEU A 197 -10.46 -10.83 5.89
C LEU A 197 -10.65 -9.60 6.80
N ILE A 198 -10.88 -8.44 6.18
CA ILE A 198 -10.98 -7.14 6.83
C ILE A 198 -12.31 -6.51 6.43
N SER A 199 -13.12 -6.07 7.39
CA SER A 199 -14.28 -5.21 7.07
C SER A 199 -13.82 -3.78 6.84
N PHE A 200 -14.51 -3.02 6.00
CA PHE A 200 -14.22 -1.60 5.81
C PHE A 200 -14.18 -0.82 7.14
N ASP A 201 -15.03 -1.15 8.11
CA ASP A 201 -15.04 -0.53 9.44
C ASP A 201 -13.73 -0.68 10.27
N ARG A 202 -12.79 -1.51 9.81
CA ARG A 202 -11.51 -1.74 10.49
C ARG A 202 -10.36 -0.95 9.88
N LEU A 203 -10.53 -0.34 8.71
CA LEU A 203 -9.47 0.47 8.12
C LEU A 203 -9.28 1.75 8.93
N HIS A 204 -8.04 2.04 9.25
CA HIS A 204 -7.59 3.26 9.88
C HIS A 204 -6.19 3.59 9.35
N PRO A 205 -5.77 4.87 9.37
CA PRO A 205 -4.42 5.21 8.96
C PRO A 205 -3.39 4.65 9.97
N ASP A 206 -2.34 4.00 9.48
CA ASP A 206 -1.20 3.54 10.28
C ASP A 206 -0.07 4.60 10.24
N PRO A 207 0.38 5.14 11.40
CA PRO A 207 1.47 6.13 11.46
C PRO A 207 2.79 5.65 10.86
N LYS A 208 3.02 4.34 10.79
CA LYS A 208 4.23 3.81 10.12
C LYS A 208 4.22 4.05 8.62
N GLY A 209 3.04 4.28 8.03
CA GLY A 209 2.85 4.54 6.61
C GLY A 209 2.69 6.02 6.27
N ASP A 210 3.16 6.94 7.12
CA ASP A 210 2.96 8.39 6.96
C ASP A 210 3.65 8.98 5.73
N ASP A 211 4.66 8.31 5.17
CA ASP A 211 5.42 8.73 4.00
C ASP A 211 5.31 7.78 2.80
N LEU A 212 4.44 6.77 2.87
CA LEU A 212 4.27 5.80 1.77
C LEU A 212 3.52 6.41 0.58
N LEU A 213 4.11 6.28 -0.61
CA LEU A 213 3.55 6.77 -1.87
C LEU A 213 2.48 5.82 -2.41
N CYS A 214 1.68 6.25 -3.39
CA CYS A 214 0.99 5.32 -4.28
C CYS A 214 1.61 5.41 -5.68
N SER A 215 1.79 4.27 -6.34
CA SER A 215 2.34 4.20 -7.70
C SER A 215 1.50 3.30 -8.59
N THR A 216 1.60 3.48 -9.90
CA THR A 216 1.21 2.48 -10.89
C THR A 216 2.47 1.73 -11.36
N LEU A 217 2.27 0.52 -11.87
CA LEU A 217 3.35 -0.30 -12.45
C LEU A 217 3.03 -0.63 -13.90
N CYS A 218 3.97 -0.30 -14.80
CA CYS A 218 3.88 -0.67 -16.21
C CYS A 218 5.27 -1.08 -16.71
N HIS A 219 5.40 -2.30 -17.22
CA HIS A 219 6.66 -2.84 -17.76
C HIS A 219 7.88 -2.66 -16.82
N GLY A 220 7.74 -3.01 -15.53
CA GLY A 220 8.82 -2.85 -14.54
C GLY A 220 9.04 -1.42 -14.04
N LYS A 221 8.36 -0.42 -14.62
CA LYS A 221 8.50 0.97 -14.22
C LYS A 221 7.42 1.40 -13.24
N TYR A 222 7.86 1.82 -12.05
CA TYR A 222 7.00 2.44 -11.05
C TYR A 222 6.84 3.94 -11.33
N THR A 223 5.60 4.39 -11.46
CA THR A 223 5.26 5.80 -11.64
C THR A 223 4.38 6.27 -10.50
N VAL A 224 4.86 7.26 -9.74
CA VAL A 224 4.14 7.84 -8.60
C VAL A 224 2.81 8.41 -9.09
N LYS A 225 1.72 7.93 -8.49
CA LYS A 225 0.34 8.34 -8.73
C LYS A 225 -0.10 9.40 -7.71
N THR A 226 0.23 9.20 -6.44
CA THR A 226 -0.10 10.13 -5.35
C THR A 226 1.05 10.20 -4.34
N ILE A 227 1.13 11.33 -3.64
CA ILE A 227 2.06 11.57 -2.54
C ILE A 227 1.21 11.95 -1.32
N PRO A 228 1.40 11.30 -0.14
CA PRO A 228 0.60 11.64 1.03
C PRO A 228 0.95 13.05 1.53
N PRO A 229 -0.01 13.81 2.09
CA PRO A 229 0.23 15.18 2.52
C PRO A 229 1.22 15.28 3.69
N THR A 230 1.43 14.18 4.41
CA THR A 230 2.38 14.00 5.50
C THR A 230 3.83 13.78 5.04
N TYR A 231 4.07 13.62 3.72
CA TYR A 231 5.37 13.25 3.17
C TYR A 231 6.49 14.21 3.58
N ARG A 232 7.62 13.61 3.95
CA ARG A 232 8.89 14.29 4.24
C ARG A 232 10.02 13.58 3.54
N TYR A 233 10.96 14.35 3.02
CA TYR A 233 12.21 13.75 2.58
C TYR A 233 13.02 13.25 3.78
N SER A 234 13.66 12.09 3.61
CA SER A 234 14.58 11.52 4.58
C SER A 234 15.76 10.87 3.89
N PRO A 235 16.98 10.96 4.43
CA PRO A 235 18.12 10.22 3.92
C PRO A 235 17.93 8.71 4.01
N ALA A 236 17.06 8.22 4.90
CA ALA A 236 16.74 6.80 5.04
C ALA A 236 15.87 6.26 3.89
N THR A 237 15.10 7.13 3.22
CA THR A 237 14.13 6.74 2.19
C THR A 237 14.50 7.23 0.79
N ALA A 238 15.50 8.11 0.67
CA ALA A 238 15.91 8.73 -0.59
C ALA A 238 16.30 7.75 -1.71
N ASP A 239 16.79 6.55 -1.37
CA ASP A 239 17.11 5.51 -2.36
C ASP A 239 15.89 5.11 -3.21
N ASN A 240 14.67 5.30 -2.67
CA ASN A 240 13.44 5.04 -3.38
C ASN A 240 13.30 5.86 -4.67
N PHE A 241 13.90 7.06 -4.75
CA PHE A 241 13.90 7.87 -5.97
C PHE A 241 14.71 7.28 -7.14
N SER A 242 15.47 6.21 -6.88
CA SER A 242 16.10 5.40 -7.92
C SER A 242 15.17 4.30 -8.46
N VAL A 243 14.09 3.99 -7.73
CA VAL A 243 13.13 2.92 -8.05
C VAL A 243 11.86 3.50 -8.68
N VAL A 244 11.36 4.61 -8.13
CA VAL A 244 10.13 5.27 -8.60
C VAL A 244 10.42 6.49 -9.47
N THR A 245 9.49 6.79 -10.38
CA THR A 245 9.55 7.96 -11.27
C THR A 245 8.28 8.80 -11.17
N GLY A 246 8.29 10.04 -11.68
CA GLY A 246 7.09 10.89 -11.73
C GLY A 246 6.71 11.55 -10.40
N PHE A 247 7.58 11.53 -9.39
CA PHE A 247 7.35 12.20 -8.11
C PHE A 247 7.11 13.70 -8.30
N ASP A 248 7.97 14.38 -9.06
CA ASP A 248 7.84 15.79 -9.45
C ASP A 248 6.54 16.10 -10.19
N ILE A 249 6.08 15.17 -11.03
CA ILE A 249 4.81 15.29 -11.77
C ILE A 249 3.61 15.18 -10.83
N ALA A 250 3.71 14.43 -9.73
CA ALA A 250 2.64 14.23 -8.76
C ALA A 250 2.49 15.39 -7.75
N ILE A 251 3.55 16.16 -7.49
CA ILE A 251 3.55 17.26 -6.51
C ILE A 251 2.40 18.28 -6.71
N PRO A 252 2.15 18.80 -7.93
CA PRO A 252 1.08 19.79 -8.14
C PRO A 252 -0.31 19.28 -7.71
N PHE A 253 -0.53 17.97 -7.82
CA PHE A 253 -1.80 17.31 -7.53
C PHE A 253 -1.96 16.88 -6.07
N MET A 254 -0.98 17.14 -5.20
CA MET A 254 -1.11 16.86 -3.77
C MET A 254 -2.29 17.65 -3.17
N GLU A 255 -3.15 16.95 -2.44
CA GLU A 255 -4.30 17.54 -1.73
C GLU A 255 -3.94 17.78 -0.26
N LYS A 256 -4.59 18.75 0.40
CA LYS A 256 -4.36 19.09 1.81
C LYS A 256 -2.90 19.47 2.13
N VAL A 257 -2.24 20.11 1.16
CA VAL A 257 -0.85 20.61 1.24
C VAL A 257 -0.83 22.06 0.74
N SER A 258 -0.12 22.94 1.44
CA SER A 258 0.05 24.33 1.01
C SER A 258 0.91 24.44 -0.26
N ASP A 259 0.71 25.50 -1.03
CA ASP A 259 1.55 25.75 -2.22
C ASP A 259 3.02 25.92 -1.84
N GLU A 260 3.31 26.59 -0.71
CA GLU A 260 4.66 26.72 -0.15
C GLU A 260 5.32 25.35 0.10
N ARG A 261 4.57 24.37 0.62
CA ARG A 261 5.10 23.01 0.83
C ARG A 261 5.28 22.28 -0.50
N LYS A 262 4.40 22.45 -1.47
CA LYS A 262 4.56 21.87 -2.82
C LYS A 262 5.81 22.43 -3.51
N ASP A 263 6.00 23.75 -3.47
CA ASP A 263 7.17 24.43 -4.02
C ASP A 263 8.46 23.96 -3.33
N PHE A 264 8.43 23.83 -1.99
CA PHE A 264 9.53 23.24 -1.23
C PHE A 264 9.84 21.82 -1.73
N LEU A 265 8.84 20.93 -1.79
CA LEU A 265 9.06 19.56 -2.24
C LEU A 265 9.66 19.51 -3.65
N ALA A 266 9.16 20.32 -4.58
CA ALA A 266 9.63 20.38 -5.96
C ALA A 266 11.09 20.88 -6.04
N SER A 267 11.42 21.94 -5.29
CA SER A 267 12.77 22.52 -5.26
C SER A 267 13.83 21.56 -4.72
N ARG A 268 13.44 20.66 -3.81
CA ARG A 268 14.34 19.72 -3.14
C ARG A 268 14.45 18.37 -3.84
N TYR A 269 13.51 18.04 -4.73
CA TYR A 269 13.44 16.72 -5.36
C TYR A 269 14.73 16.31 -6.07
N ALA A 270 15.31 17.20 -6.89
CA ALA A 270 16.54 16.88 -7.63
C ALA A 270 17.70 16.53 -6.69
N CYS A 271 17.85 17.26 -5.59
CA CYS A 271 18.88 17.02 -4.58
C CYS A 271 18.68 15.66 -3.89
N TRP A 272 17.46 15.33 -3.48
CA TRP A 272 17.18 14.05 -2.83
C TRP A 272 17.28 12.86 -3.77
N LYS A 273 16.92 13.04 -5.04
CA LYS A 273 17.09 12.03 -6.09
C LYS A 273 18.57 11.75 -6.35
N GLU A 274 19.38 12.78 -6.50
CA GLU A 274 20.83 12.64 -6.67
C GLU A 274 21.45 11.98 -5.44
N TYR A 275 21.10 12.45 -4.24
CA TYR A 275 21.53 11.83 -2.99
C TYR A 275 21.14 10.35 -2.95
N GLY A 276 19.92 9.98 -3.34
CA GLY A 276 19.43 8.60 -3.43
C GLY A 276 20.30 7.66 -4.27
N GLN A 277 21.06 8.19 -5.24
CA GLN A 277 21.87 7.40 -6.17
C GLN A 277 23.34 7.22 -5.72
N ILE A 278 23.82 8.00 -4.75
CA ILE A 278 25.23 7.89 -4.30
C ILE A 278 25.45 6.61 -3.50
N THR A 279 26.59 5.95 -3.72
CA THR A 279 26.98 4.73 -2.98
C THR A 279 27.51 5.02 -1.57
N SER A 280 28.10 6.20 -1.36
CA SER A 280 28.64 6.62 -0.06
C SER A 280 27.78 7.72 0.56
N LYS A 281 26.88 7.33 1.46
CA LYS A 281 25.90 8.21 2.12
C LYS A 281 26.47 9.06 3.27
N GLY A 282 27.71 8.80 3.69
CA GLY A 282 28.28 9.42 4.90
C GLY A 282 27.58 8.94 6.17
N ILE A 283 27.53 9.79 7.22
CA ILE A 283 26.72 9.47 8.42
C ILE A 283 25.24 9.64 8.08
N LEU A 284 24.47 8.57 8.31
CA LEU A 284 23.02 8.58 8.21
C LEU A 284 22.39 8.62 9.60
N CYS A 285 21.47 9.55 9.82
CA CYS A 285 20.65 9.62 11.02
C CYS A 285 19.19 9.32 10.65
N PRO A 286 18.63 8.16 11.04
CA PRO A 286 17.27 7.77 10.62
C PRO A 286 16.16 8.72 11.09
N SER A 287 16.41 9.52 12.12
CA SER A 287 15.46 10.53 12.61
C SER A 287 15.50 11.84 11.82
N ASP A 288 16.47 12.03 10.91
CA ASP A 288 16.53 13.23 10.08
C ASP A 288 15.41 13.16 9.02
N ARG A 289 14.54 14.17 9.02
CA ARG A 289 13.45 14.36 8.06
C ARG A 289 13.21 15.86 7.86
N GLU A 290 12.86 16.27 6.64
CA GLU A 290 12.50 17.68 6.29
C GLU A 290 11.05 18.05 6.65
#